data_AF-A0A832E0R6-F1
#
_entry.id   AF-A0A832E0R6-F1
#
_cell.length_a   1.000
_cell.length_b   1.000
_cell.length_c   1.000
_cell.angle_alpha   90.00
_cell.angle_beta   90.00
_cell.angle_gamma   90.00
#
_symmetry.space_group_name_H-M   'P 1'
#
loop_
_entity.id
_entity.type
_entity.pdbx_description
1 polymer ?
#
loop_
_entity_poly.entity_id
_entity_poly.type
_entity_poly.pdbx_seq_one_letter_code
_entity_poly.pdbx_strand_id
1 'polypeptide(L)'
;MSGDEDEFSFSLQDVVVQLLKSELYFLRLRRVLVNGWNTKALTDFLVLDDVFLITVVASGLLDPSLRVLRDEIFAKALRSALRMADVRVHHQICRLEKYLRSDRPVGTSANSVLDAVYGPPKKGEVC
;
A
#
# COMPACT_ATOMS: atom_id res chain seq x y z
N MET A 1 -10.11 30.64 34.99
CA MET A 1 -10.24 29.22 34.65
C MET A 1 -9.54 29.04 33.33
N SER A 2 -8.28 28.62 33.38
CA SER A 2 -7.48 28.33 32.20
C SER A 2 -8.02 27.01 31.64
N GLY A 3 -8.66 27.08 30.48
CA GLY A 3 -8.99 25.87 29.74
C GLY A 3 -7.67 25.29 29.26
N ASP A 4 -7.28 24.15 29.81
CA ASP A 4 -6.31 23.28 29.19
C ASP A 4 -6.92 22.86 27.85
N GLU A 5 -6.60 23.61 26.80
CA GLU A 5 -6.71 23.09 25.44
C GLU A 5 -5.67 21.99 25.35
N ASP A 6 -6.11 20.75 25.60
CA ASP A 6 -5.38 19.54 25.26
C ASP A 6 -5.14 19.55 23.74
N GLU A 7 -4.07 20.22 23.32
CA GLU A 7 -3.58 20.23 21.96
C GLU A 7 -3.04 18.82 21.70
N PHE A 8 -3.91 17.93 21.22
CA PHE A 8 -3.53 16.57 20.83
C PHE A 8 -2.56 16.64 19.64
N SER A 9 -1.27 16.82 19.92
CA SER A 9 -0.22 16.71 18.92
C SER A 9 0.00 15.22 18.61
N PHE A 10 -0.45 14.77 17.44
CA PHE A 10 -0.09 13.43 16.96
C PHE A 10 1.21 13.52 16.15
N SER A 11 2.16 12.63 16.44
CA SER A 11 3.31 12.48 15.56
C SER A 11 2.87 11.85 14.23
N LEU A 12 3.58 12.15 13.14
CA LEU A 12 3.32 11.52 11.85
C LEU A 12 3.47 9.99 11.93
N GLN A 13 4.34 9.49 12.83
CA GLN A 13 4.50 8.07 13.10
C GLN A 13 3.23 7.47 13.72
N ASP A 14 2.62 8.13 14.71
CA ASP A 14 1.38 7.66 15.34
C ASP A 14 0.24 7.58 14.31
N VAL A 15 0.13 8.58 13.43
CA VAL A 15 -0.86 8.60 12.35
C VAL A 15 -0.66 7.41 11.41
N VAL A 16 0.59 7.10 11.04
CA VAL A 16 0.89 5.94 10.18
C VAL A 16 0.59 4.63 10.90
N VAL A 17 0.93 4.49 12.18
CA VAL A 17 0.59 3.29 12.98
C VAL A 17 -0.92 3.09 12.99
N GLN A 18 -1.69 4.14 13.25
CA GLN A 18 -3.15 4.08 13.26
C GLN A 18 -3.71 3.74 11.88
N LEU A 19 -3.18 4.35 10.81
CA LEU A 19 -3.58 4.06 9.43
C LEU A 19 -3.33 2.60 9.08
N LEU A 20 -2.13 2.07 9.35
CA LEU A 20 -1.78 0.68 9.07
C LEU A 20 -2.66 -0.28 9.87
N LYS A 21 -2.92 0.01 11.15
CA LYS A 21 -3.82 -0.80 11.98
C LYS A 21 -5.30 -0.66 11.59
N SER A 22 -5.65 0.33 10.78
CA SER A 22 -7.04 0.57 10.40
C SER A 22 -7.58 -0.52 9.47
N GLU A 23 -8.87 -0.83 9.65
CA GLU A 23 -9.57 -1.71 8.72
C GLU A 23 -9.66 -1.09 7.31
N LEU A 24 -9.72 0.25 7.22
CA LEU A 24 -9.75 0.97 5.96
C LEU A 24 -8.55 0.63 5.07
N TYR A 25 -7.33 0.72 5.61
CA TYR A 25 -6.11 0.44 4.84
C TYR A 25 -6.10 -1.01 4.34
N PHE A 26 -6.44 -1.97 5.20
CA PHE A 26 -6.59 -3.37 4.82
C PHE A 26 -7.64 -3.60 3.73
N LEU A 27 -8.85 -3.04 3.87
CA LEU A 27 -9.94 -3.21 2.92
C LEU A 27 -9.61 -2.58 1.57
N ARG A 28 -8.94 -1.44 1.55
CA ARG A 28 -8.51 -0.76 0.32
C ARG A 28 -7.44 -1.56 -0.41
N LEU A 29 -6.42 -2.06 0.30
CA LEU A 29 -5.42 -2.96 -0.27
C LEU A 29 -6.06 -4.23 -0.84
N ARG A 30 -6.92 -4.90 -0.05
CA ARG A 30 -7.64 -6.10 -0.51
C ARG A 30 -8.47 -5.80 -1.76
N ARG A 31 -9.18 -4.67 -1.80
CA ARG A 31 -9.99 -4.27 -2.95
C ARG A 31 -9.14 -4.08 -4.20
N VAL A 32 -7.96 -3.47 -4.07
CA VAL A 32 -7.01 -3.32 -5.17
C VAL A 32 -6.50 -4.67 -5.64
N LEU A 33 -6.11 -5.56 -4.73
CA LEU A 33 -5.65 -6.90 -5.10
C LEU A 33 -6.73 -7.71 -5.82
N VAL A 34 -8.00 -7.57 -5.44
CA VAL A 34 -9.11 -8.25 -6.13
C VAL A 34 -9.48 -7.57 -7.46
N ASN A 35 -9.39 -6.24 -7.55
CA ASN A 35 -9.80 -5.44 -8.70
C ASN A 35 -8.61 -4.70 -9.32
N GLY A 36 -7.50 -5.40 -9.56
CA GLY A 36 -6.19 -4.79 -9.88
C GLY A 36 -6.16 -3.90 -11.12
N TRP A 37 -7.14 -4.05 -12.03
CA TRP A 37 -7.33 -3.23 -13.22
C TRP A 37 -8.11 -1.93 -12.96
N ASN A 38 -8.76 -1.77 -11.81
CA ASN A 38 -9.59 -0.61 -11.52
C ASN A 38 -8.73 0.57 -11.05
N THR A 39 -8.55 1.56 -11.93
CA THR A 39 -7.74 2.76 -11.68
C THR A 39 -8.21 3.55 -10.47
N LYS A 40 -9.52 3.66 -10.22
CA LYS A 40 -10.05 4.36 -9.04
C LYS A 40 -9.69 3.65 -7.75
N ALA A 41 -9.88 2.32 -7.69
CA ALA A 41 -9.51 1.55 -6.50
C ALA A 41 -8.01 1.65 -6.22
N LEU A 42 -7.21 1.61 -7.29
CA LEU A 42 -5.76 1.72 -7.22
C LEU A 42 -5.33 3.11 -6.73
N THR A 43 -5.86 4.19 -7.30
CA THR A 43 -5.60 5.57 -6.84
C THR A 43 -5.98 5.76 -5.38
N ASP A 44 -7.17 5.30 -4.96
CA ASP A 44 -7.62 5.40 -3.57
C ASP A 44 -6.62 4.74 -2.59
N PHE A 45 -6.05 3.59 -2.96
CA PHE A 45 -5.05 2.93 -2.14
C PHE A 45 -3.68 3.61 -2.20
N LEU A 46 -3.24 4.04 -3.39
CA LEU A 46 -1.94 4.68 -3.58
C LEU A 46 -1.83 5.96 -2.73
N VAL A 47 -2.89 6.79 -2.70
CA VAL A 47 -2.93 7.99 -1.85
C VAL A 47 -2.79 7.65 -0.37
N LEU A 48 -3.46 6.58 0.09
CA LEU A 48 -3.34 6.12 1.48
C LEU A 48 -1.94 5.62 1.79
N ASP A 49 -1.36 4.82 0.90
CA ASP A 49 -0.05 4.22 1.12
C ASP A 49 1.10 5.22 0.92
N ASP A 50 0.88 6.31 0.20
CA ASP A 50 1.82 7.43 0.11
C ASP A 50 2.04 8.11 1.47
N VAL A 51 1.05 8.08 2.38
CA VAL A 51 1.23 8.56 3.77
C VAL A 51 2.29 7.73 4.50
N PHE A 52 2.31 6.41 4.30
CA PHE A 52 3.39 5.56 4.80
C PHE A 52 4.71 5.92 4.12
N LEU A 53 4.75 6.01 2.79
CA LEU A 53 5.99 6.28 2.06
C LEU A 53 6.63 7.64 2.42
N ILE A 54 5.82 8.66 2.70
CA ILE A 54 6.31 9.97 3.17
C ILE A 54 7.07 9.82 4.49
N THR A 55 6.64 8.94 5.40
CA THR A 55 7.39 8.71 6.66
C THR A 55 8.74 8.06 6.43
N VAL A 56 8.85 7.19 5.43
CA VAL A 56 10.11 6.59 5.01
C VAL A 56 11.11 7.66 4.54
N VAL A 57 10.63 8.58 3.71
CA VAL A 57 11.47 9.66 3.14
C VAL A 57 11.83 10.71 4.18
N ALA A 58 10.85 11.17 4.97
CA ALA A 58 11.02 12.29 5.91
C ALA A 58 11.85 11.92 7.14
N SER A 59 11.80 10.66 7.60
CA SER A 59 12.46 10.24 8.85
C SER A 59 13.91 9.80 8.66
N GLY A 60 14.42 9.77 7.41
CA GLY A 60 15.79 9.35 7.07
C GLY A 60 16.07 7.85 7.23
N LEU A 61 15.35 7.15 8.10
CA LEU A 61 15.30 5.69 8.26
C LEU A 61 13.89 5.29 8.69
N LEU A 62 13.37 4.22 8.08
CA LEU A 62 12.15 3.57 8.55
C LEU A 62 12.41 3.02 9.96
N ASP A 63 11.53 3.33 10.91
CA ASP A 63 11.38 2.46 12.07
C ASP A 63 11.06 1.04 11.52
N PRO A 64 11.93 0.04 11.76
CA PRO A 64 11.71 -1.33 11.30
C PRO A 64 10.32 -1.86 11.69
N SER A 65 9.77 -1.40 12.81
CA SER A 65 8.45 -1.78 13.29
C SER A 65 7.32 -1.42 12.31
N LEU A 66 7.41 -0.27 11.63
CA LEU A 66 6.42 0.19 10.67
C LEU A 66 6.45 -0.62 9.38
N ARG A 67 7.66 -1.00 8.93
CA ARG A 67 7.81 -1.86 7.75
C ARG A 67 7.24 -3.26 8.04
N VAL A 68 7.56 -3.83 9.20
CA VAL A 68 7.00 -5.13 9.63
C VAL A 68 5.48 -5.08 9.68
N LEU A 69 4.91 -4.03 10.29
CA LEU A 69 3.46 -3.86 10.36
C LEU A 69 2.81 -3.79 8.97
N ARG A 70 3.39 -3.03 8.04
CA ARG A 70 2.92 -2.95 6.67
C ARG A 70 2.99 -4.31 5.98
N ASP A 71 4.11 -5.03 6.11
CA ASP A 71 4.30 -6.35 5.50
C ASP A 71 3.28 -7.38 6.02
N GLU A 72 2.94 -7.36 7.30
CA GLU A 72 1.89 -8.21 7.88
C GLU A 72 0.52 -7.94 7.25
N ILE A 73 0.17 -6.66 7.03
CA ILE A 73 -1.10 -6.27 6.40
C ILE A 73 -1.13 -6.68 4.94
N PHE A 74 -0.02 -6.52 4.21
CA PHE A 74 0.13 -7.00 2.84
C PHE A 74 -0.06 -8.51 2.76
N ALA A 75 0.60 -9.28 3.63
CA ALA A 75 0.46 -10.73 3.69
C ALA A 75 -0.99 -11.14 4.02
N LYS A 76 -1.66 -10.44 4.93
CA LYS A 76 -3.08 -10.67 5.28
C LYS A 76 -4.01 -10.36 4.10
N ALA A 77 -3.82 -9.22 3.44
CA ALA A 77 -4.63 -8.81 2.29
C ALA A 77 -4.45 -9.75 1.09
N LEU A 78 -3.22 -10.17 0.81
CA LEU A 78 -2.91 -11.15 -0.23
C LEU A 78 -3.63 -12.48 0.02
N ARG A 79 -3.48 -13.06 1.22
CA ARG A 79 -4.20 -14.29 1.59
C ARG A 79 -5.71 -14.13 1.48
N SER A 80 -6.24 -12.95 1.81
CA SER A 80 -7.67 -12.68 1.66
C SER A 80 -8.11 -12.56 0.21
N ALA A 81 -7.32 -11.92 -0.65
CA ALA A 81 -7.63 -11.73 -2.07
C ALA A 81 -7.54 -13.05 -2.83
N LEU A 82 -6.48 -13.85 -2.61
CA LEU A 82 -6.28 -15.13 -3.28
C LEU A 82 -7.39 -16.15 -2.99
N ARG A 83 -8.00 -16.11 -1.80
CA ARG A 83 -9.17 -16.94 -1.44
C ARG A 83 -10.43 -16.61 -2.24
N MET A 84 -10.52 -15.39 -2.80
CA MET A 84 -11.68 -14.93 -3.57
C MET A 84 -11.43 -14.98 -5.08
N ALA A 85 -10.18 -15.12 -5.49
CA ALA A 85 -9.76 -14.95 -6.86
C ALA A 85 -9.85 -16.25 -7.65
N ASP A 86 -10.19 -16.12 -8.94
CA ASP A 86 -10.00 -17.18 -9.92
C ASP A 86 -8.49 -17.47 -10.07
N VAL A 87 -8.13 -18.74 -10.23
CA VAL A 87 -6.73 -19.18 -10.38
C VAL A 87 -6.04 -18.47 -11.55
N ARG A 88 -6.79 -18.09 -12.61
CA ARG A 88 -6.27 -17.39 -13.78
C ARG A 88 -5.66 -16.02 -13.47
N VAL A 89 -6.12 -15.36 -12.40
CA VAL A 89 -5.63 -14.03 -12.01
C VAL A 89 -4.63 -14.08 -10.85
N HIS A 90 -4.37 -15.24 -10.25
CA HIS A 90 -3.44 -15.38 -9.10
C HIS A 90 -2.07 -14.76 -9.37
N HIS A 91 -1.47 -15.03 -10.53
CA HIS A 91 -0.17 -14.48 -10.89
C HIS A 91 -0.18 -12.94 -10.95
N GLN A 92 -1.25 -12.36 -11.49
CA GLN A 92 -1.43 -10.92 -11.57
C GLN A 92 -1.59 -10.29 -10.19
N ILE A 93 -2.35 -10.94 -9.29
CA ILE A 93 -2.51 -10.49 -7.90
C ILE A 93 -1.16 -10.48 -7.18
N CYS A 94 -0.36 -11.54 -7.32
CA CYS A 94 0.97 -11.62 -6.71
C CYS A 94 1.94 -10.58 -7.28
N ARG A 95 1.92 -10.33 -8.60
CA ARG A 95 2.73 -9.27 -9.22
C ARG A 95 2.34 -7.88 -8.72
N LEU A 96 1.04 -7.60 -8.65
CA LEU A 96 0.51 -6.34 -8.13
C LEU A 96 0.90 -6.14 -6.66
N GLU A 97 0.74 -7.17 -5.82
CA GLU A 97 1.17 -7.14 -4.42
C GLU A 97 2.66 -6.81 -4.30
N LYS A 98 3.51 -7.52 -5.05
CA LYS A 98 4.96 -7.32 -5.03
C LYS A 98 5.34 -5.90 -5.41
N TYR A 99 4.69 -5.36 -6.45
CA TYR A 99 4.90 -3.98 -6.88
C TYR A 99 4.47 -2.98 -5.80
N LEU A 100 3.25 -3.12 -5.27
CA LEU A 100 2.71 -2.19 -4.27
C LEU A 100 3.50 -2.23 -2.95
N ARG A 101 4.01 -3.39 -2.57
CA ARG A 101 4.84 -3.56 -1.36
C ARG A 101 6.20 -2.90 -1.49
N SER A 102 6.73 -2.74 -2.70
CA SER A 102 8.02 -2.08 -2.93
C SER A 102 7.99 -0.60 -2.53
N ASP A 103 9.18 -0.04 -2.26
CA ASP A 103 9.37 1.40 -1.98
C ASP A 103 9.29 2.21 -3.29
N ARG A 104 8.09 2.20 -3.91
CA ARG A 104 7.83 3.01 -5.10
C ARG A 104 7.95 4.51 -4.78
N PRO A 105 8.17 5.37 -5.77
CA PRO A 105 8.11 6.81 -5.59
C PRO A 105 6.72 7.27 -5.09
N VAL A 106 6.70 8.21 -4.14
CA VAL A 106 5.49 8.92 -3.72
C VAL A 106 4.85 9.60 -4.94
N GLY A 107 3.52 9.55 -5.05
CA GLY A 107 2.80 10.12 -6.19
C GLY A 107 2.82 9.26 -7.45
N THR A 108 3.25 7.99 -7.37
CA THR A 108 3.12 7.04 -8.49
C THR A 108 1.65 6.96 -8.94
N SER A 109 1.41 7.17 -10.23
CA SER A 109 0.04 7.13 -10.78
C SER A 109 -0.49 5.70 -10.94
N ALA A 110 -1.81 5.52 -10.90
CA ALA A 110 -2.45 4.24 -11.19
C ALA A 110 -2.03 3.68 -12.55
N ASN A 111 -1.96 4.52 -13.60
CA ASN A 111 -1.54 4.08 -14.93
C ASN A 111 -0.10 3.56 -14.94
N SER A 112 0.82 4.23 -14.24
CA SER A 112 2.21 3.78 -14.12
C SER A 112 2.32 2.41 -13.44
N VAL A 113 1.48 2.15 -12.42
CA VAL A 113 1.40 0.83 -11.79
C VAL A 113 0.84 -0.21 -12.76
N LEU A 114 -0.24 0.13 -13.47
CA LEU A 114 -0.84 -0.80 -14.44
C LEU A 114 0.15 -1.17 -15.55
N ASP A 115 0.91 -0.20 -16.06
CA ASP A 115 1.94 -0.43 -17.08
C ASP A 115 3.07 -1.31 -16.53
N ALA A 116 3.48 -1.13 -15.27
CA ALA A 116 4.54 -1.95 -14.66
C ALA A 116 4.08 -3.39 -14.36
N VAL A 117 2.82 -3.58 -14.00
CA VAL A 117 2.27 -4.88 -13.57
C VAL A 117 1.73 -5.68 -14.76
N TYR A 118 1.04 -5.02 -15.69
CA TYR A 118 0.31 -5.65 -16.81
C TYR A 118 0.88 -5.32 -18.18
N GLY A 119 1.79 -4.34 -18.28
CA GLY A 119 2.45 -4.02 -19.53
C GLY A 119 3.37 -5.14 -20.02
N PRO A 120 3.79 -5.07 -21.29
CA PRO A 120 4.76 -6.01 -21.85
C PRO A 120 6.06 -5.96 -21.03
N PRO A 121 6.76 -7.10 -20.86
CA PRO A 121 8.06 -7.11 -20.19
C PRO A 121 8.98 -6.08 -20.85
N LYS A 122 9.62 -5.23 -20.04
CA LYS A 122 10.55 -4.23 -20.56
C LYS A 122 11.70 -4.96 -21.23
N LYS A 123 12.11 -4.49 -22.41
CA LYS A 123 13.25 -5.07 -23.15
C LYS A 123 14.45 -5.24 -22.21
N GLY A 124 14.87 -6.47 -21.98
CA GLY A 124 16.03 -6.80 -21.13
C GLY A 124 15.70 -7.40 -19.76
N GLU A 125 14.44 -7.38 -19.32
CA GLU A 125 14.00 -8.15 -18.14
C GLU A 125 13.58 -9.56 -18.57
N VAL A 126 14.44 -10.54 -18.33
CA VAL A 126 14.10 -11.97 -18.42
C VAL A 126 13.57 -12.41 -17.05
N CYS A 127 12.46 -13.15 -17.02
CA CYS A 127 11.91 -13.74 -15.80
C CYS A 127 12.89 -14.66 -15.08
#